data_AF-A0A8S0W0L4-F1
#
_entry.id   AF-A0A8S0W0L4-F1
#
_cell.length_a   1.000
_cell.length_b   1.000
_cell.length_c   1.000
_cell.angle_alpha   90.00
_cell.angle_beta   90.00
_cell.angle_gamma   90.00
#
_symmetry.space_group_name_H-M   'P 1'
#
loop_
_entity.id
_entity.type
_entity.pdbx_description
1 polymer ?
#
loop_
_entity_poly.entity_id
_entity_poly.type
_entity_poly.pdbx_seq_one_letter_code
_entity_poly.pdbx_strand_id
1 'polypeptide(L)'
;MDRTISCHLPIITPRIEFTNTNSIRLLPIITPRINFALEWTESLHLAEHDDTDSIAAASDNSPDDATLGSEMEDQDDITDLDKNKKILKPPGEPGRLNSGGYNIDNELRGWTLALIADVNQFIKQKADEHLDIGQSYSKQRAADVTSVCLMVKKQFPVVEKYDNCWPVRDMLKLYLRYMAEKEQKEGAASKEQKGVQPISPRE
;
A
#
# COMPACT_ATOMS: atom_id res chain seq x y z
N MET A 1 -52.86 2.46 -41.37
CA MET A 1 -51.67 1.75 -41.90
C MET A 1 -50.86 1.27 -40.71
N ASP A 2 -51.21 0.11 -40.18
CA ASP A 2 -51.03 -0.13 -38.74
C ASP A 2 -49.95 -1.17 -38.51
N ARG A 3 -48.81 -0.71 -38.00
CA ARG A 3 -47.60 -1.53 -37.79
C ARG A 3 -47.73 -2.31 -36.49
N THR A 4 -48.19 -3.56 -36.58
CA THR A 4 -48.21 -4.49 -35.44
C THR A 4 -46.78 -4.90 -35.04
N ILE A 5 -46.26 -4.30 -33.97
CA ILE A 5 -44.94 -4.67 -33.42
C ILE A 5 -45.08 -5.98 -32.65
N SER A 6 -44.52 -7.06 -33.18
CA SER A 6 -44.55 -8.39 -32.55
C SER A 6 -43.53 -8.50 -31.41
N CYS A 7 -43.89 -7.97 -30.24
CA CYS A 7 -43.10 -8.09 -29.01
C CYS A 7 -43.06 -9.54 -28.52
N HIS A 8 -42.03 -10.28 -28.90
CA HIS A 8 -41.77 -11.62 -28.36
C HIS A 8 -41.23 -11.50 -26.92
N LEU A 9 -41.72 -12.36 -26.03
CA LEU A 9 -41.28 -12.40 -24.64
C LEU A 9 -39.85 -12.94 -24.53
N PRO A 10 -39.05 -12.49 -23.55
CA PRO A 10 -37.70 -13.02 -23.33
C PRO A 10 -37.77 -14.50 -22.95
N ILE A 11 -36.82 -15.29 -23.47
CA ILE A 11 -36.73 -16.72 -23.20
C ILE A 11 -36.33 -16.93 -21.74
N ILE A 12 -37.29 -17.32 -20.90
CA ILE A 12 -37.04 -17.72 -19.51
C ILE A 12 -36.35 -19.08 -19.55
N THR A 13 -35.05 -19.10 -19.27
CA THR A 13 -34.27 -20.33 -19.12
C THR A 13 -34.81 -21.16 -17.94
N PRO A 14 -34.89 -22.50 -18.05
CA PRO A 14 -35.43 -23.35 -16.99
C PRO A 14 -34.66 -23.19 -15.68
N ARG A 15 -35.38 -23.29 -14.56
CA ARG A 15 -34.83 -23.13 -13.21
C ARG A 15 -33.82 -24.25 -12.92
N ILE A 16 -32.63 -23.88 -12.47
CA ILE A 16 -31.63 -24.85 -11.99
C ILE A 16 -32.10 -25.39 -10.64
N GLU A 17 -32.39 -26.68 -10.57
CA GLU A 17 -32.74 -27.37 -9.33
C GLU A 17 -31.54 -28.16 -8.78
N PHE A 18 -31.06 -27.77 -7.60
CA PHE A 18 -29.97 -28.46 -6.92
C PHE A 18 -30.54 -29.61 -6.08
N THR A 19 -30.52 -30.82 -6.62
CA THR A 19 -30.92 -32.02 -5.88
C THR A 19 -29.86 -32.36 -4.82
N ASN A 20 -30.25 -32.28 -3.54
CA ASN A 20 -29.37 -32.66 -2.43
C ASN A 20 -29.22 -34.19 -2.38
N THR A 21 -28.31 -34.72 -3.20
CA THR A 21 -27.90 -36.13 -3.10
C THR A 21 -27.19 -36.34 -1.77
N ASN A 22 -27.76 -37.16 -0.88
CA ASN A 22 -27.14 -37.59 0.39
C ASN A 22 -25.96 -38.58 0.15
N SER A 23 -25.08 -38.21 -0.77
CA SER A 23 -23.75 -38.80 -0.90
C SER A 23 -22.93 -38.33 0.30
N ILE A 24 -22.67 -39.22 1.25
CA ILE A 24 -21.77 -38.98 2.38
C ILE A 24 -20.33 -38.94 1.84
N ARG A 25 -20.02 -37.86 1.11
CA ARG A 25 -18.66 -37.49 0.77
C ARG A 25 -18.01 -37.06 2.07
N LEU A 26 -16.91 -37.72 2.43
CA LEU A 26 -16.10 -37.34 3.58
C LEU A 26 -15.83 -35.84 3.51
N LEU A 27 -16.22 -35.10 4.54
CA LEU A 27 -16.02 -33.65 4.58
C LEU A 27 -14.52 -33.38 4.39
N PRO A 28 -14.13 -32.43 3.51
CA PRO A 28 -12.73 -32.10 3.33
C PRO A 28 -12.16 -31.70 4.69
N ILE A 29 -11.00 -32.25 5.04
CA ILE A 29 -10.37 -31.99 6.35
C ILE A 29 -10.05 -30.50 6.41
N ILE A 30 -10.88 -29.76 7.16
CA ILE A 30 -10.69 -28.33 7.40
C ILE A 30 -9.44 -28.20 8.25
N THR A 31 -8.35 -27.75 7.63
CA THR A 31 -7.11 -27.47 8.35
C THR A 31 -7.37 -26.39 9.41
N PRO A 32 -6.87 -26.56 10.65
CA PRO A 32 -7.08 -25.59 11.71
C PRO A 32 -6.48 -24.24 11.30
N ARG A 33 -7.21 -23.16 11.61
CA ARG A 33 -6.83 -21.79 11.23
C ARG A 33 -5.53 -21.40 11.94
N ILE A 34 -4.44 -21.33 11.19
CA ILE A 34 -3.14 -20.87 11.69
C ILE A 34 -3.26 -19.39 12.07
N ASN A 35 -2.90 -19.07 13.32
CA ASN A 35 -2.93 -17.70 13.84
C ASN A 35 -1.59 -17.00 13.57
N PHE A 36 -1.48 -16.32 12.43
CA PHE A 36 -0.32 -15.54 11.99
C PHE A 36 -0.04 -14.25 12.82
N ALA A 37 -0.30 -14.26 14.13
CA ALA A 37 -0.41 -13.07 14.95
C ALA A 37 0.76 -12.83 15.94
N LEU A 38 1.79 -13.70 15.95
CA LEU A 38 2.80 -13.73 17.03
C LEU A 38 4.26 -13.55 16.59
N GLU A 39 4.56 -13.54 15.29
CA GLU A 39 5.95 -13.62 14.77
C GLU A 39 6.68 -12.26 14.65
N TRP A 40 6.05 -11.15 15.06
CA TRP A 40 6.54 -9.78 14.83
C TRP A 40 7.16 -9.08 16.08
N THR A 41 7.46 -9.83 17.15
CA THR A 41 7.83 -9.24 18.45
C THR A 41 9.19 -9.65 19.06
N GLU A 42 9.90 -10.65 18.50
CA GLU A 42 11.08 -11.25 19.16
C GLU A 42 12.46 -10.83 18.59
N SER A 43 12.55 -9.76 17.77
CA SER A 43 13.81 -9.36 17.11
C SER A 43 14.33 -7.97 17.47
N LEU A 44 13.97 -7.42 18.64
CA LEU A 44 14.47 -6.13 19.12
C LEU A 44 15.10 -6.21 20.53
N HIS A 45 16.36 -6.61 20.57
CA HIS A 45 17.34 -6.38 21.64
C HIS A 45 18.77 -6.58 21.07
N LEU A 46 19.85 -5.91 21.52
CA LEU A 46 20.05 -4.54 22.00
C LEU A 46 21.57 -4.32 22.11
N ALA A 47 22.17 -3.44 21.29
CA ALA A 47 23.54 -2.88 21.40
C ALA A 47 23.68 -1.80 20.30
N GLU A 48 23.72 -0.49 20.59
CA GLU A 48 24.85 0.28 21.16
C GLU A 48 26.04 0.32 20.16
N HIS A 49 26.35 1.38 19.37
CA HIS A 49 26.34 2.86 19.48
C HIS A 49 27.74 3.42 19.83
N ASP A 50 28.46 3.92 18.81
CA ASP A 50 29.69 4.77 18.82
C ASP A 50 30.21 4.93 17.36
N ASP A 51 31.00 5.94 16.93
CA ASP A 51 31.09 7.37 17.33
C ASP A 51 31.91 8.18 16.28
N THR A 52 31.68 9.50 16.17
CA THR A 52 32.51 10.53 15.44
C THR A 52 32.77 10.34 13.90
N ASP A 53 33.31 11.27 13.09
CA ASP A 53 33.64 12.71 13.16
C ASP A 53 33.52 13.38 11.75
N SER A 54 33.69 14.71 11.68
CA SER A 54 34.26 15.64 10.66
C SER A 54 34.74 15.12 9.27
N ILE A 55 34.95 15.90 8.20
CA ILE A 55 35.62 17.22 8.05
C ILE A 55 35.05 17.99 6.82
N ALA A 56 35.22 19.33 6.76
CA ALA A 56 34.79 20.20 5.65
C ALA A 56 35.88 20.50 4.58
N ALA A 57 35.44 20.88 3.37
CA ALA A 57 36.24 21.57 2.35
C ALA A 57 35.33 22.40 1.42
N ALA A 58 35.86 23.40 0.70
CA ALA A 58 35.09 24.36 -0.09
C ALA A 58 35.60 24.56 -1.53
N SER A 59 34.67 24.90 -2.43
CA SER A 59 34.84 25.63 -3.69
C SER A 59 33.43 26.08 -4.07
N ASP A 60 33.05 27.35 -4.26
CA ASP A 60 33.68 28.45 -4.99
C ASP A 60 33.78 28.20 -6.51
N ASN A 61 32.92 28.89 -7.26
CA ASN A 61 33.09 29.42 -8.63
C ASN A 61 31.75 30.01 -9.13
N SER A 62 31.77 31.21 -9.71
CA SER A 62 30.62 31.94 -10.26
C SER A 62 31.10 33.22 -10.99
N PRO A 63 30.37 33.80 -11.96
CA PRO A 63 29.31 33.28 -12.84
C PRO A 63 29.93 33.13 -14.26
N ASP A 64 29.49 33.65 -15.43
CA ASP A 64 28.23 34.16 -16.02
C ASP A 64 28.30 33.98 -17.57
N ASP A 65 27.19 33.66 -18.25
CA ASP A 65 26.86 34.11 -19.62
C ASP A 65 25.38 33.79 -19.98
N ALA A 66 24.85 34.38 -21.04
CA ALA A 66 23.48 34.21 -21.51
C ALA A 66 23.36 34.04 -23.04
N THR A 67 22.39 33.23 -23.49
CA THR A 67 21.90 33.25 -24.88
C THR A 67 20.43 32.86 -24.91
N LEU A 68 19.62 33.67 -25.61
CA LEU A 68 18.23 33.40 -25.94
C LEU A 68 18.14 32.81 -27.36
N GLY A 69 17.34 31.75 -27.53
CA GLY A 69 17.11 31.10 -28.82
C GLY A 69 15.68 30.58 -28.91
N SER A 70 14.86 31.29 -29.68
CA SER A 70 13.64 30.76 -30.31
C SER A 70 14.07 30.08 -31.64
N GLU A 71 13.30 29.24 -32.33
CA GLU A 71 11.86 29.01 -32.32
C GLU A 71 11.53 27.62 -32.94
N MET A 72 10.31 27.10 -32.71
CA MET A 72 9.57 26.05 -33.45
C MET A 72 10.31 25.12 -34.44
N GLU A 73 10.24 23.80 -34.19
CA GLU A 73 9.90 22.81 -35.23
C GLU A 73 8.87 21.81 -34.66
N ASP A 74 7.77 21.60 -35.37
CA ASP A 74 6.82 20.49 -35.13
C ASP A 74 7.36 19.24 -35.84
N GLN A 75 7.68 18.17 -35.10
CA GLN A 75 7.79 16.85 -35.72
C GLN A 75 7.35 15.70 -34.79
N ASP A 76 6.67 14.76 -35.44
CA ASP A 76 6.00 13.58 -34.94
C ASP A 76 6.89 12.44 -34.42
N ASP A 77 6.41 11.85 -33.31
CA ASP A 77 6.59 10.45 -32.88
C ASP A 77 7.96 9.96 -32.31
N ILE A 78 7.87 8.92 -31.47
CA ILE A 78 8.94 8.03 -30.95
C ILE A 78 10.17 8.68 -30.26
N THR A 79 10.05 9.03 -28.98
CA THR A 79 11.20 9.10 -28.04
C THR A 79 10.97 8.35 -26.71
N ASP A 80 10.32 7.18 -26.76
CA ASP A 80 10.18 6.28 -25.59
C ASP A 80 11.39 5.33 -25.44
N LEU A 81 12.61 5.88 -25.41
CA LEU A 81 13.84 5.07 -25.40
C LEU A 81 15.01 5.57 -24.54
N ASP A 82 14.81 6.51 -23.60
CA ASP A 82 15.88 6.83 -22.62
C ASP A 82 15.41 7.27 -21.22
N LYS A 83 14.17 6.94 -20.84
CA LYS A 83 13.71 7.12 -19.44
C LYS A 83 14.23 5.96 -18.57
N ASN A 84 15.47 6.11 -18.09
CA ASN A 84 16.25 5.31 -17.13
C ASN A 84 15.66 3.95 -16.71
N LYS A 85 16.45 2.87 -16.83
CA LYS A 85 16.16 1.47 -16.39
C LYS A 85 15.73 1.33 -14.92
N LYS A 86 14.52 1.79 -14.58
CA LYS A 86 13.90 1.74 -13.26
C LYS A 86 13.07 0.48 -13.12
N ILE A 87 13.10 -0.10 -11.94
CA ILE A 87 12.34 -1.31 -11.61
C ILE A 87 10.86 -0.92 -11.55
N LEU A 88 10.11 -1.32 -12.57
CA LEU A 88 8.65 -1.14 -12.64
C LEU A 88 7.96 -1.86 -11.46
N LYS A 89 6.73 -1.42 -11.14
CA LYS A 89 5.89 -2.10 -10.17
C LYS A 89 5.40 -3.43 -10.76
N PRO A 90 5.47 -4.57 -10.03
CA PRO A 90 4.90 -5.83 -10.51
C PRO A 90 3.37 -5.77 -10.63
N PRO A 91 2.75 -6.64 -11.45
CA PRO A 91 1.30 -6.76 -11.50
C PRO A 91 0.72 -7.21 -10.15
N GLY A 92 -0.37 -6.58 -9.72
CA GLY A 92 -1.14 -6.95 -8.53
C GLY A 92 -1.13 -5.93 -7.38
N GLU A 93 -1.75 -6.33 -6.26
CA GLU A 93 -1.73 -5.56 -5.00
C GLU A 93 -0.72 -6.14 -4.00
N PRO A 94 -0.02 -5.30 -3.20
CA PRO A 94 0.82 -5.77 -2.12
C PRO A 94 0.00 -6.54 -1.05
N GLY A 95 0.49 -7.71 -0.65
CA GLY A 95 -0.12 -8.52 0.41
C GLY A 95 -1.31 -9.40 0.00
N ARG A 96 -1.56 -9.59 -1.31
CA ARG A 96 -2.64 -10.50 -1.82
C ARG A 96 -2.11 -11.77 -2.48
N LEU A 97 -1.24 -12.52 -1.79
CA LEU A 97 -0.60 -13.74 -2.32
C LEU A 97 -1.57 -14.71 -3.03
N ASN A 98 -2.73 -15.00 -2.43
CA ASN A 98 -3.70 -15.97 -2.96
C ASN A 98 -4.72 -15.36 -3.94
N SER A 99 -4.48 -14.15 -4.47
CA SER A 99 -5.43 -13.44 -5.34
C SER A 99 -4.75 -12.56 -6.40
N GLY A 100 -3.60 -12.99 -6.92
CA GLY A 100 -2.86 -12.25 -7.97
C GLY A 100 -2.14 -11.00 -7.46
N GLY A 101 -1.82 -10.94 -6.17
CA GLY A 101 -0.90 -9.97 -5.57
C GLY A 101 0.44 -10.58 -5.20
N TYR A 102 1.36 -9.73 -4.74
CA TYR A 102 2.75 -10.09 -4.44
C TYR A 102 3.10 -9.74 -2.99
N ASN A 103 4.19 -10.32 -2.46
CA ASN A 103 4.83 -9.79 -1.25
C ASN A 103 5.93 -8.78 -1.64
N ILE A 104 5.94 -7.61 -0.99
CA ILE A 104 6.93 -6.55 -1.19
C ILE A 104 8.34 -7.11 -0.94
N ASP A 105 8.55 -7.88 0.13
CA ASP A 105 9.88 -8.38 0.53
C ASP A 105 10.48 -9.33 -0.53
N ASN A 106 9.65 -10.13 -1.20
CA ASN A 106 10.06 -11.05 -2.26
C ASN A 106 10.26 -10.34 -3.61
N GLU A 107 9.70 -9.14 -3.79
CA GLU A 107 9.91 -8.31 -4.98
C GLU A 107 11.19 -7.46 -4.85
N LEU A 108 11.48 -6.98 -3.62
CA LEU A 108 12.69 -6.22 -3.29
C LEU A 108 13.94 -7.11 -3.17
N ARG A 109 14.17 -7.99 -4.15
CA ARG A 109 15.25 -9.01 -4.19
C ARG A 109 16.69 -8.46 -4.03
N GLY A 110 16.88 -7.15 -4.13
CA GLY A 110 18.16 -6.46 -3.92
C GLY A 110 18.28 -5.72 -2.59
N TRP A 111 17.34 -5.90 -1.65
CA TRP A 111 17.36 -5.26 -0.33
C TRP A 111 17.58 -6.31 0.77
N THR A 112 18.38 -5.97 1.77
CA THR A 112 18.52 -6.77 3.00
C THR A 112 17.27 -6.63 3.87
N LEU A 113 16.92 -7.66 4.67
CA LEU A 113 15.77 -7.60 5.58
C LEU A 113 15.85 -6.43 6.58
N ALA A 114 17.05 -6.11 7.07
CA ALA A 114 17.29 -4.92 7.90
C ALA A 114 16.92 -3.62 7.15
N LEU A 115 17.42 -3.43 5.93
CA LEU A 115 17.10 -2.25 5.10
C LEU A 115 15.59 -2.13 4.81
N ILE A 116 14.88 -3.25 4.63
CA ILE A 116 13.41 -3.26 4.50
C ILE A 116 12.76 -2.80 5.80
N ALA A 117 13.23 -3.27 6.97
CA ALA A 117 12.74 -2.85 8.28
C ALA A 117 13.01 -1.36 8.55
N ASP A 118 14.23 -0.87 8.30
CA ASP A 118 14.64 0.53 8.50
C ASP A 118 13.79 1.49 7.65
N VAL A 119 13.63 1.19 6.36
CA VAL A 119 12.80 1.98 5.44
C VAL A 119 11.33 1.95 5.88
N ASN A 120 10.81 0.78 6.29
CA ASN A 120 9.43 0.64 6.76
C ASN A 120 9.19 1.41 8.08
N GLN A 121 10.15 1.39 9.02
CA GLN A 121 10.11 2.19 10.25
C GLN A 121 10.12 3.69 9.96
N PHE A 122 11.00 4.15 9.08
CA PHE A 122 11.07 5.56 8.67
C PHE A 122 9.79 6.01 7.91
N ILE A 123 9.21 5.13 7.08
CA ILE A 123 7.92 5.38 6.42
C ILE A 123 6.78 5.52 7.44
N LYS A 124 6.72 4.65 8.47
CA LYS A 124 5.70 4.77 9.54
C LYS A 124 5.83 6.09 10.26
N GLN A 125 7.02 6.44 10.76
CA GLN A 125 7.28 7.72 11.41
C GLN A 125 6.84 8.91 10.53
N LYS A 126 7.23 8.92 9.25
CA LYS A 126 6.85 10.00 8.33
C LYS A 126 5.39 9.97 7.87
N ALA A 127 4.69 8.84 8.00
CA ALA A 127 3.24 8.79 7.87
C ALA A 127 2.58 9.43 9.10
N ASP A 128 2.99 9.04 10.31
CA ASP A 128 2.40 9.55 11.56
C ASP A 128 2.62 11.06 11.76
N GLU A 129 3.73 11.60 11.23
CA GLU A 129 4.03 13.04 11.26
C GLU A 129 3.29 13.87 10.19
N HIS A 130 2.92 13.29 9.03
CA HIS A 130 2.47 14.05 7.85
C HIS A 130 1.17 13.59 7.19
N LEU A 131 0.56 12.48 7.63
CA LEU A 131 -0.60 11.88 7.00
C LEU A 131 -1.68 11.50 8.03
N ASP A 132 -2.94 11.54 7.59
CA ASP A 132 -4.05 11.09 8.43
C ASP A 132 -4.09 9.54 8.46
N ILE A 133 -3.81 9.00 9.66
CA ILE A 133 -3.71 7.57 9.97
C ILE A 133 -5.08 6.87 9.88
N GLY A 134 -6.17 7.57 10.25
CA GLY A 134 -7.53 7.04 10.23
C GLY A 134 -8.15 7.00 8.82
N GLN A 135 -7.44 7.53 7.82
CA GLN A 135 -7.88 7.56 6.44
C GLN A 135 -7.11 6.58 5.55
N SER A 136 -7.84 5.90 4.66
CA SER A 136 -7.21 5.06 3.63
C SER A 136 -6.45 5.90 2.61
N TYR A 137 -5.34 5.35 2.09
CA TYR A 137 -4.42 5.99 1.14
C TYR A 137 -5.12 6.78 0.00
N SER A 138 -6.21 6.25 -0.56
CA SER A 138 -6.96 6.90 -1.66
C SER A 138 -7.71 8.19 -1.26
N LYS A 139 -7.86 8.48 0.04
CA LYS A 139 -8.45 9.72 0.55
C LYS A 139 -7.39 10.76 0.95
N GLN A 140 -6.12 10.35 1.05
CA GLN A 140 -5.05 11.24 1.49
C GLN A 140 -4.67 12.25 0.40
N ARG A 141 -4.20 13.42 0.85
CA ARG A 141 -3.69 14.48 -0.03
C ARG A 141 -2.46 13.98 -0.78
N ALA A 142 -2.55 13.93 -2.11
CA ALA A 142 -1.46 13.47 -2.98
C ALA A 142 -0.15 14.28 -2.81
N ALA A 143 -0.23 15.55 -2.42
CA ALA A 143 0.93 16.38 -2.11
C ALA A 143 1.73 15.85 -0.90
N ASP A 144 1.04 15.43 0.17
CA ASP A 144 1.68 14.99 1.41
C ASP A 144 2.28 13.59 1.23
N VAL A 145 1.57 12.71 0.51
CA VAL A 145 2.09 11.40 0.09
C VAL A 145 3.34 11.57 -0.80
N THR A 146 3.38 12.59 -1.66
CA THR A 146 4.56 12.93 -2.47
C THR A 146 5.70 13.46 -1.59
N SER A 147 5.40 14.30 -0.60
CA SER A 147 6.37 14.79 0.39
C SER A 147 7.05 13.64 1.15
N VAL A 148 6.26 12.68 1.67
CA VAL A 148 6.79 11.47 2.32
C VAL A 148 7.67 10.67 1.35
N CYS A 149 7.27 10.49 0.09
CA CYS A 149 8.10 9.80 -0.91
C CYS A 149 9.44 10.53 -1.17
N LEU A 150 9.46 11.87 -1.19
CA LEU A 150 10.68 12.66 -1.35
C LEU A 150 11.60 12.58 -0.12
N MET A 151 11.05 12.62 1.09
CA MET A 151 11.83 12.44 2.32
C MET A 151 12.45 11.04 2.41
N VAL A 152 11.69 10.00 2.06
CA VAL A 152 12.18 8.61 2.05
C VAL A 152 13.27 8.42 0.97
N LYS A 153 13.13 9.02 -0.22
CA LYS A 153 14.22 9.04 -1.22
C LYS A 153 15.50 9.69 -0.67
N LYS A 154 15.37 10.85 -0.03
CA LYS A 154 16.52 11.61 0.48
C LYS A 154 17.31 10.81 1.53
N GLN A 155 16.61 10.05 2.38
CA GLN A 155 17.22 9.18 3.38
C GLN A 155 17.74 7.87 2.77
N PHE A 156 17.05 7.31 1.77
CA PHE A 156 17.36 6.00 1.18
C PHE A 156 17.43 6.07 -0.36
N PRO A 157 18.57 6.48 -0.94
CA PRO A 157 18.75 6.59 -2.40
C PRO A 157 18.50 5.29 -3.19
N VAL A 158 18.55 4.13 -2.52
CA VAL A 158 18.16 2.83 -3.11
C VAL A 158 16.73 2.84 -3.70
N VAL A 159 15.83 3.67 -3.16
CA VAL A 159 14.44 3.82 -3.62
C VAL A 159 14.37 4.45 -5.03
N GLU A 160 15.35 5.27 -5.44
CA GLU A 160 15.33 5.95 -6.74
C GLU A 160 15.46 4.99 -7.94
N LYS A 161 15.97 3.78 -7.68
CA LYS A 161 16.04 2.67 -8.65
C LYS A 161 14.66 2.14 -9.06
N TYR A 162 13.60 2.48 -8.32
CA TYR A 162 12.25 1.98 -8.52
C TYR A 162 11.36 3.05 -9.15
N ASP A 163 10.55 2.66 -10.12
CA ASP A 163 9.66 3.62 -10.78
C ASP A 163 8.59 4.15 -9.82
N ASN A 164 8.25 5.44 -9.97
CA ASN A 164 7.24 6.15 -9.19
C ASN A 164 7.32 5.98 -7.66
N CYS A 165 8.49 5.59 -7.13
CA CYS A 165 8.72 5.23 -5.72
C CYS A 165 7.78 4.10 -5.23
N TRP A 166 7.39 3.16 -6.09
CA TRP A 166 6.35 2.17 -5.77
C TRP A 166 6.58 1.40 -4.45
N PRO A 167 7.81 1.02 -4.02
CA PRO A 167 8.00 0.31 -2.75
C PRO A 167 7.50 1.12 -1.56
N VAL A 168 7.85 2.42 -1.52
CA VAL A 168 7.44 3.37 -0.47
C VAL A 168 5.92 3.54 -0.49
N ARG A 169 5.33 3.70 -1.68
CA ARG A 169 3.89 3.91 -1.86
C ARG A 169 3.07 2.67 -1.45
N ASP A 170 3.59 1.47 -1.70
CA ASP A 170 2.90 0.23 -1.38
C ASP A 170 3.11 -0.22 0.08
N MET A 171 4.29 0.04 0.69
CA MET A 171 4.49 -0.05 2.15
C MET A 171 3.54 0.92 2.89
N LEU A 172 3.45 2.17 2.44
CA LEU A 172 2.58 3.19 3.02
C LEU A 172 1.09 2.80 2.93
N LYS A 173 0.62 2.29 1.77
CA LYS A 173 -0.74 1.73 1.63
C LYS A 173 -1.01 0.62 2.65
N LEU A 174 -0.06 -0.30 2.82
CA LEU A 174 -0.22 -1.44 3.73
C LEU A 174 -0.33 -0.99 5.19
N TYR A 175 0.52 -0.04 5.59
CA TYR A 175 0.50 0.55 6.94
C TYR A 175 -0.84 1.25 7.23
N LEU A 176 -1.26 2.16 6.36
CA LEU A 176 -2.50 2.93 6.54
C LEU A 176 -3.76 2.04 6.51
N ARG A 177 -3.77 0.98 5.69
CA ARG A 177 -4.87 0.01 5.70
C ARG A 177 -4.94 -0.71 7.05
N TYR A 178 -3.81 -1.15 7.59
CA TYR A 178 -3.73 -1.79 8.90
C TYR A 178 -4.19 -0.86 10.04
N MET A 179 -3.76 0.41 10.03
CA MET A 179 -4.15 1.38 11.06
C MET A 179 -5.63 1.77 11.00
N ALA A 180 -6.17 2.05 9.81
CA ALA A 180 -7.60 2.30 9.65
C ALA A 180 -8.47 1.06 10.00
N GLU A 181 -7.97 -0.16 9.74
CA GLU A 181 -8.58 -1.41 10.21
C GLU A 181 -8.49 -1.61 11.74
N LYS A 182 -7.51 -0.99 12.42
CA LYS A 182 -7.32 -1.05 13.87
C LYS A 182 -8.26 -0.08 14.58
N GLU A 183 -8.29 1.19 14.18
CA GLU A 183 -9.17 2.21 14.76
C GLU A 183 -10.66 1.81 14.68
N GLN A 184 -11.08 1.18 13.58
CA GLN A 184 -12.45 0.68 13.42
C GLN A 184 -12.82 -0.41 14.44
N LYS A 185 -11.86 -1.22 14.89
CA LYS A 185 -12.08 -2.28 15.90
C LYS A 185 -12.14 -1.67 17.31
N GLU A 186 -11.23 -0.76 17.62
CA GLU A 186 -11.18 -0.05 18.90
C GLU A 186 -12.43 0.82 19.09
N GLY A 187 -12.81 1.60 18.07
CA GLY A 187 -14.03 2.42 18.04
C GLY A 187 -15.35 1.63 17.98
N ALA A 188 -15.30 0.31 17.77
CA ALA A 188 -16.44 -0.59 17.97
C ALA A 188 -16.51 -1.07 19.43
N ALA A 189 -15.40 -1.59 19.97
CA ALA A 189 -15.32 -2.10 21.35
C ALA A 189 -15.74 -1.06 22.41
N SER A 190 -15.36 0.21 22.23
CA SER A 190 -15.74 1.29 23.16
C SER A 190 -17.23 1.68 23.15
N LYS A 191 -18.04 1.19 22.20
CA LYS A 191 -19.48 1.50 22.13
C LYS A 191 -20.33 0.49 22.90
N GLU A 192 -19.90 -0.77 22.96
CA GLU A 192 -20.59 -1.86 23.65
C GLU A 192 -20.80 -1.56 25.15
N GLN A 193 -19.78 -0.98 25.81
CA GLN A 193 -19.75 -0.80 27.26
C GLN A 193 -20.67 0.32 27.79
N LYS A 194 -21.31 1.12 26.93
CA LYS A 194 -22.12 2.28 27.37
C LYS A 194 -23.62 2.00 27.49
N GLY A 195 -24.05 0.74 27.31
CA GLY A 195 -25.47 0.35 27.24
C GLY A 195 -26.14 -0.12 28.54
N VAL A 196 -25.39 -0.41 29.61
CA VAL A 196 -25.94 -1.10 30.81
C VAL A 196 -25.99 -0.16 32.02
N GLN A 197 -27.12 0.53 32.19
CA GLN A 197 -27.50 1.18 33.45
C GLN A 197 -28.23 0.13 34.33
N PRO A 198 -27.76 -0.18 35.55
CA PRO A 198 -28.46 -1.08 36.45
C PRO A 198 -29.72 -0.41 37.01
N ILE A 199 -30.88 -1.03 36.81
CA ILE A 199 -32.15 -0.54 37.34
C ILE A 199 -32.21 -0.87 38.84
N SER A 200 -32.12 0.14 39.71
CA SER A 200 -32.25 -0.07 41.16
C SER A 200 -33.63 -0.66 41.51
N PRO A 201 -33.69 -1.69 42.37
CA PRO A 201 -34.94 -2.09 43.01
C PRO A 201 -35.55 -0.92 43.78
N ARG A 202 -36.87 -0.83 43.78
CA ARG A 202 -37.64 0.11 44.59
C ARG A 202 -38.17 -0.61 45.82
N GLU A 203 -38.04 0.04 46.97
CA GLU A 203 -38.60 -0.39 48.26
C GLU A 203 -40.15 -0.42 48.25
#